data_AF-A0A8J8EDG9-F1
#
_entry.id   AF-A0A8J8EDG9-F1
#
_cell.length_a   1.000
_cell.length_b   1.000
_cell.length_c   1.000
_cell.angle_alpha   90.00
_cell.angle_beta   90.00
_cell.angle_gamma   90.00
#
_symmetry.space_group_name_H-M   'P 1'
#
loop_
_entity.id
_entity.type
_entity.pdbx_description
1 polymer ?
#
loop_
_entity_poly.entity_id
_entity_poly.type
_entity_poly.pdbx_seq_one_letter_code
_entity_poly.pdbx_strand_id
1 'polypeptide(L)'
;MRKKKLIAVVFVLAFLVFELSLKLGYLGYFMAKPEDLNLESSVSETPNGSVFVIRWDIERKALDRIVNGNDIVFVFYPSGVRVSDEFWPLFRGFPKLNLTVRTVKGDEVPGRVGYNVWYYPTPGFATPKVELIRMAYVASNDVEGGRIELPLIPTNISKCSTIPVIFAYFHDIGGGDVDPGYVELRPELRFGSKYPVFGNGSLEFFFEFNFSAWIDSTGGWVEVRVFNVTLPCGGG
;
A
#
# COMPACT_ATOMS: atom_id res chain seq x y z
N MET A 1 39.51 -0.17 -38.43
CA MET A 1 39.44 -0.49 -36.97
C MET A 1 39.30 0.75 -36.06
N ARG A 2 39.98 1.89 -36.30
CA ARG A 2 39.89 3.10 -35.45
C ARG A 2 38.47 3.65 -35.23
N LYS A 3 37.63 3.73 -36.28
CA LYS A 3 36.25 4.23 -36.18
C LYS A 3 35.34 3.38 -35.28
N LYS A 4 35.50 2.04 -35.28
CA LYS A 4 34.72 1.11 -34.46
C LYS A 4 35.02 1.28 -32.95
N LYS A 5 36.29 1.54 -32.59
CA LYS A 5 36.68 1.82 -31.19
C LYS A 5 36.13 3.16 -30.71
N LEU A 6 36.15 4.19 -31.56
CA LEU A 6 35.58 5.50 -31.22
C LEU A 6 34.07 5.41 -30.95
N ILE A 7 33.33 4.70 -31.81
CA ILE A 7 31.89 4.48 -31.64
C ILE A 7 31.62 3.77 -30.31
N ALA A 8 32.35 2.68 -30.02
CA ALA A 8 32.19 1.97 -28.75
C ALA A 8 32.45 2.86 -27.51
N VAL A 9 33.50 3.69 -27.56
CA VAL A 9 33.80 4.64 -26.47
C VAL A 9 32.66 5.66 -26.29
N VAL A 10 32.10 6.19 -27.39
CA VAL A 10 30.96 7.13 -27.32
C VAL A 10 29.73 6.46 -26.72
N PHE A 11 29.42 5.21 -27.09
CA PHE A 11 28.31 4.46 -26.52
C PHE A 11 28.48 4.18 -25.02
N VAL A 12 29.69 3.78 -24.60
CA VAL A 12 30.00 3.57 -23.18
C VAL A 12 29.87 4.86 -22.38
N LEU A 13 30.36 5.99 -22.92
CA LEU A 13 30.25 7.28 -22.25
C LEU A 13 28.78 7.73 -22.14
N ALA A 14 28.00 7.59 -23.20
CA ALA A 14 26.57 7.92 -23.21
C ALA A 14 25.80 7.07 -22.19
N PHE A 15 26.11 5.77 -22.09
CA PHE A 15 25.52 4.87 -21.11
C PHE A 15 25.86 5.27 -19.67
N LEU A 16 27.12 5.63 -19.40
CA LEU A 16 27.54 6.10 -18.07
C LEU A 16 26.86 7.42 -17.68
N VAL A 17 26.75 8.36 -18.61
CA VAL A 17 26.05 9.64 -18.37
C VAL A 17 24.58 9.38 -18.08
N PHE A 18 23.95 8.44 -18.80
CA PHE A 18 22.57 8.04 -18.58
C PHE A 18 22.37 7.40 -17.20
N GLU A 19 23.18 6.40 -16.82
CA GLU A 19 23.13 5.78 -15.49
C GLU A 19 23.36 6.80 -14.36
N LEU A 20 24.31 7.72 -14.54
CA LEU A 20 24.58 8.77 -13.55
C LEU A 20 23.41 9.74 -13.43
N SER A 21 22.76 10.09 -14.55
CA SER A 21 21.60 10.99 -14.56
C SER A 21 20.37 10.34 -13.90
N LEU A 22 20.20 9.03 -14.05
CA LEU A 22 19.21 8.25 -13.30
C LEU A 22 19.53 8.27 -11.80
N LYS A 23 20.77 7.93 -11.40
CA LYS A 23 21.17 7.90 -9.99
C LYS A 23 21.08 9.25 -9.27
N LEU A 24 21.14 10.35 -10.02
CA LEU A 24 21.02 11.69 -9.48
C LEU A 24 19.58 12.25 -9.60
N GLY A 25 18.62 11.46 -10.07
CA GLY A 25 17.20 11.84 -10.18
C GLY A 25 16.89 12.85 -11.30
N TYR A 26 17.86 13.22 -12.14
CA TYR A 26 17.67 14.24 -13.20
C TYR A 26 16.69 13.81 -14.29
N LEU A 27 16.42 12.52 -14.41
CA LEU A 27 15.49 11.97 -15.40
C LEU A 27 14.09 11.71 -14.85
N GLY A 28 13.83 12.01 -13.56
CA GLY A 28 12.52 11.80 -12.93
C GLY A 28 11.36 12.54 -13.63
N TYR A 29 11.62 13.61 -14.37
CA TYR A 29 10.60 14.30 -15.18
C TYR A 29 9.98 13.40 -16.27
N PHE A 30 10.74 12.42 -16.77
CA PHE A 30 10.29 11.48 -17.79
C PHE A 30 9.71 10.18 -17.21
N MET A 31 9.61 10.09 -15.89
CA MET A 31 9.05 8.96 -15.15
C MET A 31 7.62 9.27 -14.70
N ALA A 32 6.86 8.23 -14.34
CA ALA A 32 5.52 8.41 -13.80
C ALA A 32 5.57 9.26 -12.52
N LYS A 33 4.57 10.12 -12.37
CA LYS A 33 4.39 11.04 -11.24
C LYS A 33 3.20 10.60 -10.40
N PRO A 34 3.02 11.14 -9.18
CA PRO A 34 1.86 10.82 -8.35
C PRO A 34 0.51 11.00 -9.07
N GLU A 35 0.38 12.02 -9.93
CA GLU A 35 -0.84 12.24 -10.71
C GLU A 35 -1.14 11.17 -11.77
N ASP A 36 -0.15 10.38 -12.17
CA ASP A 36 -0.29 9.29 -13.14
C ASP A 36 -0.85 8.01 -12.48
N LEU A 37 -0.98 7.99 -11.15
CA LEU A 37 -1.62 6.91 -10.39
C LEU A 37 -3.13 7.13 -10.29
N ASN A 38 -3.90 6.32 -11.00
CA ASN A 38 -5.34 6.23 -10.78
C ASN A 38 -5.63 5.24 -9.64
N LEU A 39 -6.44 5.68 -8.68
CA LEU A 39 -6.83 4.87 -7.52
C LEU A 39 -8.35 4.93 -7.34
N GLU A 40 -8.98 3.78 -7.43
CA GLU A 40 -10.42 3.62 -7.24
C GLU A 40 -10.69 2.71 -6.04
N SER A 41 -11.78 2.98 -5.33
CA SER A 41 -12.21 2.13 -4.22
C SER A 41 -13.72 1.94 -4.23
N SER A 42 -14.17 0.74 -3.90
CA SER A 42 -15.60 0.44 -3.79
C SER A 42 -15.87 -0.65 -2.76
N VAL A 43 -17.09 -0.69 -2.24
CA VAL A 43 -17.60 -1.87 -1.54
C VAL A 43 -18.50 -2.62 -2.52
N SER A 44 -18.25 -3.92 -2.69
CA SER A 44 -19.00 -4.80 -3.58
C SER A 44 -19.61 -5.95 -2.79
N GLU A 45 -20.88 -6.26 -3.06
CA GLU A 45 -21.53 -7.44 -2.51
C GLU A 45 -21.15 -8.69 -3.32
N THR A 46 -20.79 -9.77 -2.63
CA THR A 46 -20.45 -11.06 -3.24
C THR A 46 -21.31 -12.16 -2.63
N PRO A 47 -21.39 -13.36 -3.25
CA PRO A 47 -22.07 -14.51 -2.65
C PRO A 47 -21.55 -14.88 -1.25
N ASN A 48 -20.32 -14.48 -0.91
CA ASN A 48 -19.66 -14.76 0.37
C ASN A 48 -19.74 -13.56 1.34
N GLY A 49 -20.53 -12.52 1.01
CA GLY A 49 -20.67 -11.28 1.77
C GLY A 49 -20.02 -10.07 1.10
N SER A 50 -19.92 -8.96 1.83
CA SER A 50 -19.34 -7.72 1.33
C SER A 50 -17.81 -7.78 1.26
N VAL A 51 -17.24 -7.17 0.22
CA VAL A 51 -15.79 -7.05 0.01
C VAL A 51 -15.46 -5.59 -0.27
N PHE A 52 -14.44 -5.06 0.40
CA PHE A 52 -13.86 -3.77 0.04
C PHE A 52 -12.77 -3.98 -1.02
N VAL A 53 -12.86 -3.23 -2.11
CA VAL A 53 -12.00 -3.37 -3.27
C VAL A 53 -11.21 -2.07 -3.45
N ILE A 54 -9.89 -2.19 -3.57
CA ILE A 54 -9.01 -1.11 -4.01
C ILE A 54 -8.45 -1.51 -5.38
N ARG A 55 -8.60 -0.65 -6.37
CA ARG A 55 -7.97 -0.79 -7.69
C ARG A 55 -6.98 0.33 -7.88
N TRP A 56 -5.76 -0.01 -8.30
CA TRP A 56 -4.76 0.96 -8.70
C TRP A 56 -4.29 0.66 -10.12
N ASP A 57 -3.95 1.72 -10.82
CA ASP A 57 -3.51 1.71 -12.21
C ASP A 57 -2.48 2.82 -12.36
N ILE A 58 -1.30 2.52 -12.89
CA ILE A 58 -0.23 3.49 -13.06
C ILE A 58 0.03 3.67 -14.56
N GLU A 59 -0.12 4.90 -15.04
CA GLU A 59 0.25 5.24 -16.41
C GLU A 59 1.78 5.38 -16.54
N ARG A 60 2.45 4.26 -16.76
CA ARG A 60 3.92 4.22 -16.92
C ARG A 60 4.37 4.96 -18.17
N LYS A 61 5.38 5.81 -18.02
CA LYS A 61 6.08 6.49 -19.12
C LYS A 61 7.15 5.60 -19.72
N ALA A 62 7.66 6.01 -20.89
CA ALA A 62 8.63 5.22 -21.65
C ALA A 62 9.91 4.92 -20.86
N LEU A 63 10.33 5.82 -19.96
CA LEU A 63 11.54 5.64 -19.17
C LEU A 63 11.35 4.60 -18.05
N ASP A 64 10.15 4.50 -17.47
CA ASP A 64 9.81 3.53 -16.40
C ASP A 64 9.94 2.07 -16.85
N ARG A 65 9.88 1.83 -18.16
CA ARG A 65 10.02 0.50 -18.77
C ARG A 65 11.47 0.13 -19.07
N ILE A 66 12.36 1.12 -19.08
CA ILE A 66 13.79 0.95 -19.39
C ILE A 66 14.60 0.89 -18.09
N VAL A 67 14.21 1.67 -17.10
CA VAL A 67 14.83 1.71 -15.78
C VAL A 67 14.28 0.55 -14.96
N ASN A 68 15.14 -0.20 -14.28
CA ASN A 68 14.77 -1.35 -13.47
C ASN A 68 14.27 -0.92 -12.07
N GLY A 69 13.33 0.02 -12.03
CA GLY A 69 12.70 0.51 -10.80
C GLY A 69 11.58 -0.42 -10.34
N ASN A 70 11.40 -0.56 -9.03
CA ASN A 70 10.36 -1.42 -8.44
C ASN A 70 9.21 -0.59 -7.88
N ASP A 71 7.97 -0.94 -8.23
CA ASP A 71 6.82 -0.39 -7.51
C ASP A 71 6.49 -1.29 -6.32
N ILE A 72 6.03 -0.68 -5.24
CA ILE A 72 5.63 -1.42 -4.05
C ILE A 72 4.27 -0.93 -3.58
N VAL A 73 3.35 -1.87 -3.39
CA VAL A 73 2.02 -1.61 -2.85
C VAL A 73 1.98 -2.09 -1.40
N PHE A 74 1.52 -1.22 -0.51
CA PHE A 74 1.22 -1.55 0.87
C PHE A 74 -0.26 -1.34 1.16
N VAL A 75 -0.82 -2.24 1.96
CA VAL A 75 -2.15 -2.04 2.55
C VAL A 75 -2.07 -2.32 4.04
N PHE A 76 -2.55 -1.37 4.84
CA PHE A 76 -2.64 -1.47 6.29
C PHE A 76 -4.10 -1.40 6.71
N TYR A 77 -4.50 -2.26 7.62
CA TYR A 77 -5.86 -2.25 8.15
C TYR A 77 -5.91 -2.92 9.52
N PRO A 78 -6.83 -2.50 10.39
CA PRO A 78 -6.89 -2.98 11.76
C PRO A 78 -7.51 -4.37 11.83
N SER A 79 -6.84 -5.30 12.48
CA SER A 79 -7.37 -6.64 12.80
C SER A 79 -8.15 -6.65 14.11
N GLY A 80 -7.85 -5.73 15.04
CA GLY A 80 -8.53 -5.63 16.33
C GLY A 80 -7.87 -4.64 17.29
N VAL A 81 -8.42 -4.57 18.50
CA VAL A 81 -7.93 -3.70 19.58
C VAL A 81 -7.53 -4.56 20.77
N ARG A 82 -6.37 -4.26 21.35
CA ARG A 82 -5.88 -4.89 22.58
C ARG A 82 -6.10 -3.95 23.76
N VAL A 83 -6.81 -4.43 24.79
CA VAL A 83 -7.10 -3.72 26.04
C VAL A 83 -6.71 -4.63 27.20
N SER A 84 -5.78 -4.21 28.06
CA SER A 84 -5.38 -4.96 29.27
C SER A 84 -5.17 -6.46 29.01
N ASP A 85 -4.33 -6.76 28.01
CA ASP A 85 -3.99 -8.11 27.51
C ASP A 85 -5.07 -8.88 26.73
N GLU A 86 -6.33 -8.45 26.77
CA GLU A 86 -7.40 -9.02 25.96
C GLU A 86 -7.42 -8.44 24.54
N PHE A 87 -7.63 -9.30 23.53
CA PHE A 87 -7.71 -8.91 22.13
C PHE A 87 -9.14 -9.00 21.62
N TRP A 88 -9.65 -7.89 21.07
CA TRP A 88 -10.98 -7.77 20.51
C TRP A 88 -10.92 -7.72 18.98
N PRO A 89 -11.10 -8.85 18.28
CA PRO A 89 -10.98 -8.90 16.83
C PRO A 89 -12.12 -8.16 16.11
N LEU A 90 -11.74 -7.42 15.07
CA LEU A 90 -12.67 -6.79 14.12
C LEU A 90 -13.16 -7.78 13.06
N PHE A 91 -12.36 -8.77 12.70
CA PHE A 91 -12.68 -9.75 11.66
C PHE A 91 -12.76 -11.18 12.21
N ARG A 92 -13.54 -12.04 11.54
CA ARG A 92 -13.50 -13.49 11.81
C ARG A 92 -12.25 -14.10 11.17
N GLY A 93 -11.39 -14.70 11.98
CA GLY A 93 -10.14 -15.31 11.52
C GLY A 93 -9.07 -14.27 11.19
N PHE A 94 -8.06 -14.68 10.40
CA PHE A 94 -7.06 -13.76 9.88
C PHE A 94 -7.54 -13.24 8.52
N PRO A 95 -7.98 -11.96 8.42
CA PRO A 95 -8.53 -11.42 7.17
C PRO A 95 -7.42 -11.33 6.13
N LYS A 96 -7.29 -12.33 5.25
CA LYS A 96 -6.34 -12.29 4.13
C LYS A 96 -6.93 -11.47 3.00
N LEU A 97 -6.09 -10.65 2.38
CA LEU A 97 -6.41 -9.96 1.14
C LEU A 97 -6.25 -10.90 -0.04
N ASN A 98 -7.13 -10.79 -1.02
CA ASN A 98 -6.87 -11.33 -2.34
C ASN A 98 -6.26 -10.24 -3.21
N LEU A 99 -5.21 -10.60 -3.93
CA LEU A 99 -4.53 -9.72 -4.87
C LEU A 99 -4.65 -10.33 -6.27
N THR A 100 -5.20 -9.55 -7.19
CA THR A 100 -5.11 -9.79 -8.63
C THR A 100 -4.31 -8.66 -9.25
N VAL A 101 -3.32 -8.98 -10.08
CA VAL A 101 -2.50 -7.98 -10.78
C VAL A 101 -2.79 -8.01 -12.26
N ARG A 102 -2.77 -6.84 -12.89
CA ARG A 102 -2.95 -6.67 -14.32
C ARG A 102 -1.60 -6.39 -14.96
N THR A 103 -1.24 -7.21 -15.94
CA THR A 103 0.04 -7.08 -16.64
C THR A 103 -0.05 -6.12 -17.83
N VAL A 104 1.09 -5.69 -18.36
CA VAL A 104 1.20 -4.89 -19.61
C VAL A 104 0.51 -5.56 -20.81
N LYS A 105 0.35 -6.89 -20.78
CA LYS A 105 -0.35 -7.65 -21.82
C LYS A 105 -1.87 -7.62 -21.68
N GLY A 106 -2.38 -7.05 -20.59
CA GLY A 106 -3.79 -7.07 -20.22
C GLY A 106 -4.23 -8.32 -19.47
N ASP A 107 -3.32 -9.26 -19.18
CA ASP A 107 -3.65 -10.47 -18.41
C ASP A 107 -3.87 -10.13 -16.93
N GLU A 108 -4.90 -10.72 -16.32
CA GLU A 108 -5.14 -10.68 -14.88
C GLU A 108 -4.66 -11.98 -14.22
N VAL A 109 -3.71 -11.87 -13.28
CA VAL A 109 -3.12 -13.02 -12.59
C VAL A 109 -3.14 -12.87 -11.07
N PRO A 110 -3.24 -13.95 -10.29
CA PRO A 110 -3.14 -13.87 -8.83
C PRO A 110 -1.76 -13.38 -8.39
N GLY A 111 -1.73 -12.34 -7.56
CA GLY A 111 -0.51 -11.86 -6.93
C GLY A 111 -0.22 -12.58 -5.61
N ARG A 112 1.06 -12.70 -5.26
CA ARG A 112 1.49 -13.24 -3.97
C ARG A 112 1.87 -12.09 -3.06
N VAL A 113 1.26 -12.08 -1.87
CA VAL A 113 1.45 -10.99 -0.91
C VAL A 113 2.08 -11.50 0.37
N GLY A 114 2.96 -10.69 0.96
CA GLY A 114 3.52 -10.93 2.29
C GLY A 114 2.65 -10.27 3.36
N TYR A 115 2.46 -10.95 4.49
CA TYR A 115 1.71 -10.44 5.65
C TYR A 115 2.60 -10.33 6.86
N ASN A 116 2.34 -9.31 7.67
CA ASN A 116 2.99 -9.10 8.95
C ASN A 116 2.01 -8.34 9.87
N VAL A 117 2.25 -8.38 11.18
CA VAL A 117 1.36 -7.79 12.20
C VAL A 117 2.14 -6.81 13.08
N TRP A 118 1.56 -5.63 13.35
CA TRP A 118 2.10 -4.61 14.25
C TRP A 118 1.05 -4.13 15.24
N TYR A 119 1.53 -3.49 16.30
CA TYR A 119 0.70 -2.79 17.26
C TYR A 119 1.10 -1.32 17.30
N TYR A 120 0.11 -0.45 17.13
CA TYR A 120 0.30 0.99 17.27
C TYR A 120 -0.34 1.49 18.58
N PRO A 121 0.34 2.39 19.30
CA PRO A 121 -0.19 2.98 20.52
C PRO A 121 -1.31 3.97 20.18
N THR A 122 -2.18 4.20 21.16
CA THR A 122 -3.23 5.22 21.10
C THR A 122 -2.81 6.44 21.94
N PRO A 123 -3.28 7.65 21.62
CA PRO A 123 -2.91 8.85 22.37
C PRO A 123 -3.27 8.76 23.86
N GLY A 124 -2.31 9.10 24.72
CA GLY A 124 -2.54 9.36 26.15
C GLY A 124 -2.25 8.20 27.12
N PHE A 125 -2.17 6.93 26.69
CA PHE A 125 -1.85 5.79 27.57
C PHE A 125 -1.20 4.61 26.80
N ALA A 126 -0.51 3.70 27.50
CA ALA A 126 0.10 2.49 26.92
C ALA A 126 -0.92 1.43 26.44
N THR A 127 -2.20 1.60 26.80
CA THR A 127 -3.36 0.81 26.37
C THR A 127 -4.56 1.75 26.25
N PRO A 128 -5.45 1.57 25.27
CA PRO A 128 -5.53 0.46 24.30
C PRO A 128 -4.47 0.53 23.17
N LYS A 129 -4.20 -0.59 22.51
CA LYS A 129 -3.35 -0.66 21.30
C LYS A 129 -4.15 -1.19 20.12
N VAL A 130 -3.92 -0.64 18.93
CA VAL A 130 -4.56 -1.13 17.71
C VAL A 130 -3.61 -2.10 17.03
N GLU A 131 -4.08 -3.31 16.75
CA GLU A 131 -3.35 -4.28 15.93
C GLU A 131 -3.64 -4.00 14.46
N LEU A 132 -2.59 -3.76 13.66
CA LEU A 132 -2.68 -3.57 12.22
C LEU A 132 -2.02 -4.75 11.50
N ILE A 133 -2.66 -5.19 10.42
CA ILE A 133 -2.04 -6.06 9.42
C ILE A 133 -1.41 -5.17 8.36
N ARG A 134 -0.16 -5.43 7.98
CA ARG A 134 0.45 -4.91 6.74
C ARG A 134 0.47 -6.03 5.71
N MET A 135 -0.08 -5.73 4.56
CA MET A 135 0.19 -6.44 3.33
C MET A 135 1.23 -5.64 2.53
N ALA A 136 2.21 -6.32 1.96
CA ALA A 136 3.16 -5.74 1.02
C ALA A 136 3.26 -6.59 -0.25
N TYR A 137 3.28 -5.93 -1.39
CA TYR A 137 3.48 -6.52 -2.71
C TYR A 137 4.52 -5.71 -3.48
N VAL A 138 5.59 -6.38 -3.91
CA VAL A 138 6.58 -5.81 -4.81
C VAL A 138 6.14 -6.15 -6.23
N ALA A 139 5.76 -5.15 -7.01
CA ALA A 139 5.33 -5.32 -8.37
C ALA A 139 6.54 -5.49 -9.28
N SER A 140 6.47 -6.47 -10.19
CA SER A 140 7.43 -6.62 -11.27
C SER A 140 7.16 -5.57 -12.37
N ASN A 141 8.17 -5.31 -13.20
CA ASN A 141 8.11 -4.29 -14.28
C ASN A 141 7.02 -4.54 -15.33
N ASP A 142 6.44 -5.74 -15.36
CA ASP A 142 5.35 -6.15 -16.25
C ASP A 142 3.96 -5.93 -15.66
N VAL A 143 3.84 -5.35 -14.46
CA VAL A 143 2.58 -5.01 -13.80
C VAL A 143 2.26 -3.52 -13.98
N GLU A 144 1.06 -3.22 -14.47
CA GLU A 144 0.57 -1.83 -14.65
C GLU A 144 -0.54 -1.46 -13.67
N GLY A 145 -1.03 -2.43 -12.90
CA GLY A 145 -2.05 -2.17 -11.91
C GLY A 145 -2.49 -3.44 -11.20
N GLY A 146 -3.51 -3.29 -10.37
CA GLY A 146 -4.11 -4.45 -9.73
C GLY A 146 -5.36 -4.11 -8.95
N ARG A 147 -5.88 -5.17 -8.32
CA ARG A 147 -7.11 -5.19 -7.56
C ARG A 147 -6.85 -5.95 -6.26
N ILE A 148 -7.01 -5.24 -5.14
CA ILE A 148 -6.91 -5.78 -3.79
C ILE A 148 -8.31 -5.88 -3.22
N GLU A 149 -8.62 -7.04 -2.66
CA GLU A 149 -9.91 -7.34 -2.07
C GLU A 149 -9.73 -7.68 -0.59
N LEU A 150 -10.40 -6.91 0.27
CA LEU A 150 -10.52 -7.15 1.69
C LEU A 150 -11.92 -7.69 1.99
N PRO A 151 -12.06 -8.99 2.32
CA PRO A 151 -13.34 -9.53 2.77
C PRO A 151 -13.79 -8.86 4.07
N LEU A 152 -14.99 -8.28 4.08
CA LEU A 152 -15.57 -7.59 5.24
C LEU A 152 -16.41 -8.56 6.07
N ILE A 153 -15.74 -9.48 6.76
CA ILE A 153 -16.40 -10.51 7.59
C ILE A 153 -16.25 -10.16 9.08
N PRO A 154 -17.18 -9.37 9.66
CA PRO A 154 -17.06 -8.92 11.03
C PRO A 154 -17.31 -10.02 12.06
N THR A 155 -16.71 -9.86 13.23
CA THR A 155 -17.13 -10.59 14.44
C THR A 155 -18.48 -10.04 14.93
N ASN A 156 -19.18 -10.77 15.80
CA ASN A 156 -20.49 -10.32 16.28
C ASN A 156 -20.44 -8.99 17.05
N ILE A 157 -19.28 -8.68 17.64
CA ILE A 157 -19.05 -7.45 18.41
C ILE A 157 -18.60 -6.27 17.55
N SER A 158 -18.02 -6.50 16.37
CA SER A 158 -17.48 -5.45 15.49
C SER A 158 -18.39 -5.03 14.36
N LYS A 159 -19.58 -5.63 14.24
CA LYS A 159 -20.61 -5.23 13.27
C LYS A 159 -20.87 -3.72 13.32
N CYS A 160 -21.05 -3.11 12.15
CA CYS A 160 -21.22 -1.65 11.99
C CYS A 160 -20.01 -0.78 12.37
N SER A 161 -18.84 -1.35 12.70
CA SER A 161 -17.65 -0.54 12.96
C SER A 161 -17.11 0.00 11.65
N THR A 162 -16.67 1.27 11.62
CA THR A 162 -15.93 1.85 10.51
C THR A 162 -14.44 1.75 10.81
N ILE A 163 -13.71 1.11 9.91
CA ILE A 163 -12.28 0.86 10.02
C ILE A 163 -11.50 1.69 8.98
N PRO A 164 -10.33 2.24 9.33
CA PRO A 164 -9.42 2.84 8.38
C PRO A 164 -8.62 1.75 7.63
N VAL A 165 -8.68 1.77 6.30
CA VAL A 165 -7.81 1.00 5.41
C VAL A 165 -6.85 1.98 4.75
N ILE A 166 -5.56 1.87 5.06
CA ILE A 166 -4.51 2.75 4.54
C ILE A 166 -3.86 2.04 3.36
N PHE A 167 -3.94 2.64 2.18
CA PHE A 167 -3.22 2.22 0.99
C PHE A 167 -2.00 3.13 0.81
N ALA A 168 -0.85 2.54 0.51
CA ALA A 168 0.32 3.28 0.09
C ALA A 168 0.92 2.65 -1.17
N TYR A 169 1.23 3.47 -2.16
CA TYR A 169 1.91 3.06 -3.38
C TYR A 169 3.23 3.80 -3.47
N PHE A 170 4.32 3.05 -3.63
CA PHE A 170 5.63 3.58 -3.90
C PHE A 170 6.00 3.32 -5.36
N HIS A 171 6.53 4.34 -6.02
CA HIS A 171 7.11 4.26 -7.34
C HIS A 171 8.59 4.65 -7.30
N ASP A 172 9.44 3.74 -7.73
CA ASP A 172 10.88 3.94 -7.84
C ASP A 172 11.22 4.71 -9.13
N ILE A 173 11.84 5.88 -8.97
CA ILE A 173 12.35 6.68 -10.09
C ILE A 173 13.89 6.61 -10.21
N GLY A 174 14.53 5.87 -9.32
CA GLY A 174 15.97 5.71 -9.22
C GLY A 174 16.65 6.96 -8.64
N GLY A 175 17.52 6.74 -7.64
CA GLY A 175 18.40 7.79 -7.12
C GLY A 175 17.70 8.91 -6.33
N GLY A 176 18.39 9.47 -5.34
CA GLY A 176 17.83 10.53 -4.49
C GLY A 176 16.98 9.99 -3.33
N ASP A 177 16.26 10.90 -2.67
CA ASP A 177 15.41 10.58 -1.52
C ASP A 177 14.00 10.15 -1.95
N VAL A 178 13.35 9.33 -1.12
CA VAL A 178 11.93 9.00 -1.27
C VAL A 178 11.10 10.16 -0.72
N ASP A 179 10.09 10.62 -1.48
CA ASP A 179 9.20 11.71 -1.06
C ASP A 179 7.71 11.31 -1.06
N PRO A 180 7.01 11.36 0.08
CA PRO A 180 7.54 11.48 1.43
C PRO A 180 8.24 10.20 1.88
N GLY A 181 9.43 10.32 2.46
CA GLY A 181 10.16 9.17 3.01
C GLY A 181 9.56 8.62 4.30
N TYR A 182 8.72 9.42 4.96
CA TYR A 182 8.05 9.10 6.21
C TYR A 182 6.63 9.68 6.22
N VAL A 183 5.70 8.92 6.76
CA VAL A 183 4.30 9.33 6.92
C VAL A 183 3.85 9.10 8.35
N GLU A 184 3.24 10.14 8.93
CA GLU A 184 2.53 10.12 10.21
C GLU A 184 1.06 10.42 9.96
N LEU A 185 0.17 9.55 10.44
CA LEU A 185 -1.28 9.70 10.33
C LEU A 185 -1.93 9.45 11.69
N ARG A 186 -3.13 10.00 11.86
CA ARG A 186 -3.99 9.77 13.03
C ARG A 186 -5.36 9.23 12.60
N PRO A 187 -5.41 8.01 12.04
CA PRO A 187 -6.65 7.38 11.65
C PRO A 187 -7.55 7.08 12.85
N GLU A 188 -8.85 7.12 12.62
CA GLU A 188 -9.88 6.88 13.64
C GLU A 188 -10.63 5.58 13.34
N LEU A 189 -10.66 4.69 14.34
CA LEU A 189 -11.55 3.54 14.39
C LEU A 189 -12.87 3.96 15.03
N ARG A 190 -14.00 3.78 14.35
CA ARG A 190 -15.33 4.03 14.93
C ARG A 190 -16.02 2.71 15.18
N PHE A 191 -16.41 2.46 16.42
CA PHE A 191 -16.92 1.15 16.80
C PHE A 191 -18.44 1.08 16.70
N GLY A 192 -18.93 -0.12 16.39
CA GLY A 192 -20.34 -0.44 16.50
C GLY A 192 -20.76 -0.64 17.96
N SER A 193 -22.06 -0.48 18.24
CA SER A 193 -22.63 -0.46 19.60
C SER A 193 -22.31 -1.66 20.49
N LYS A 194 -21.92 -2.80 19.90
CA LYS A 194 -21.60 -4.05 20.60
C LYS A 194 -20.11 -4.24 20.86
N TYR A 195 -19.25 -3.31 20.43
CA TYR A 195 -17.82 -3.45 20.61
C TYR A 195 -17.44 -3.22 22.09
N PRO A 196 -16.69 -4.11 22.73
CA PRO A 196 -16.36 -4.01 24.15
C PRO A 196 -15.54 -2.75 24.45
N VAL A 197 -15.69 -2.23 25.67
CA VAL A 197 -14.98 -1.06 26.22
C VAL A 197 -15.35 0.28 25.56
N PHE A 198 -15.59 0.30 24.25
CA PHE A 198 -15.79 1.52 23.47
C PHE A 198 -17.25 1.74 23.02
N GLY A 199 -18.05 0.68 22.85
CA GLY A 199 -19.45 0.80 22.39
C GLY A 199 -19.54 1.57 21.06
N ASN A 200 -20.39 2.60 20.99
CA ASN A 200 -20.49 3.52 19.84
C ASN A 200 -19.39 4.60 19.79
N GLY A 201 -18.34 4.46 20.60
CA GLY A 201 -17.23 5.40 20.66
C GLY A 201 -16.27 5.25 19.48
N SER A 202 -15.18 5.99 19.56
CA SER A 202 -14.08 5.91 18.61
C SER A 202 -12.72 5.87 19.29
N LEU A 203 -11.73 5.42 18.53
CA LEU A 203 -10.35 5.30 18.97
C LEU A 203 -9.42 5.77 17.86
N GLU A 204 -8.76 6.90 18.12
CA GLU A 204 -7.65 7.38 17.32
C GLU A 204 -6.37 6.59 17.68
N PHE A 205 -5.55 6.27 16.69
CA PHE A 205 -4.22 5.68 16.91
C PHE A 205 -3.17 6.36 16.04
N PHE A 206 -1.91 6.35 16.49
CA PHE A 206 -0.80 6.90 15.71
C PHE A 206 -0.34 5.86 14.69
N PHE A 207 -0.36 6.20 13.41
CA PHE A 207 0.23 5.39 12.35
C PHE A 207 1.49 6.09 11.86
N GLU A 208 2.63 5.43 12.02
CA GLU A 208 3.93 5.95 11.59
C GLU A 208 4.60 4.91 10.70
N PHE A 209 4.97 5.30 9.48
CA PHE A 209 5.65 4.39 8.56
C PHE A 209 6.80 5.08 7.84
N ASN A 210 7.98 4.49 7.95
CA ASN A 210 9.19 4.93 7.27
C ASN A 210 9.38 4.11 5.98
N PHE A 211 9.03 4.71 4.84
CA PHE A 211 9.18 4.10 3.53
C PHE A 211 10.65 4.04 3.11
N SER A 212 11.45 5.07 3.44
CA SER A 212 12.88 5.11 3.12
C SER A 212 13.68 3.97 3.76
N ALA A 213 13.27 3.49 4.93
CA ALA A 213 13.90 2.35 5.59
C ALA A 213 13.54 1.00 4.94
N TRP A 214 12.49 0.96 4.11
CA TRP A 214 12.02 -0.25 3.45
C TRP A 214 12.53 -0.39 2.02
N ILE A 215 12.92 0.72 1.42
CA ILE A 215 13.25 0.84 0.01
C ILE A 215 14.71 1.29 -0.05
N ASP A 216 15.63 0.36 -0.33
CA ASP A 216 17.08 0.51 -0.21
C ASP A 216 17.65 1.64 -1.09
N SER A 217 17.52 2.89 -0.65
CA SER A 217 18.13 4.10 -1.25
C SER A 217 17.79 4.33 -2.73
N THR A 218 16.69 3.77 -3.20
CA THR A 218 16.10 4.13 -4.49
C THR A 218 15.13 5.28 -4.26
N GLY A 219 15.45 6.45 -4.80
CA GLY A 219 14.56 7.60 -4.71
C GLY A 219 13.29 7.36 -5.49
N GLY A 220 12.27 8.16 -5.23
CA GLY A 220 10.94 7.89 -5.72
C GLY A 220 9.90 8.73 -5.02
N TRP A 221 8.64 8.42 -5.29
CA TRP A 221 7.53 9.06 -4.62
C TRP A 221 6.60 8.02 -4.01
N VAL A 222 5.93 8.43 -2.93
CA VAL A 222 4.94 7.62 -2.24
C VAL A 222 3.61 8.34 -2.24
N GLU A 223 2.55 7.65 -2.65
CA GLU A 223 1.18 8.15 -2.51
C GLU A 223 0.45 7.36 -1.43
N VAL A 224 -0.09 8.07 -0.44
CA VAL A 224 -0.84 7.48 0.67
C VAL A 224 -2.29 7.94 0.64
N ARG A 225 -3.21 6.99 0.82
CA ARG A 225 -4.66 7.21 0.86
C ARG A 225 -5.28 6.42 2.01
N VAL A 226 -6.19 7.05 2.74
CA VAL A 226 -6.94 6.42 3.84
C VAL A 226 -8.40 6.29 3.45
N PHE A 227 -8.91 5.07 3.49
CA PHE A 227 -10.30 4.75 3.20
C PHE A 227 -11.02 4.34 4.49
N ASN A 228 -12.14 4.99 4.78
CA ASN A 228 -12.99 4.63 5.91
C ASN A 228 -14.05 3.63 5.45
N VAL A 229 -13.91 2.38 5.87
CA VAL A 229 -14.72 1.25 5.42
C VAL A 229 -15.61 0.74 6.54
N THR A 230 -16.92 0.72 6.32
CA THR A 230 -17.88 0.24 7.32
C THR A 230 -18.09 -1.26 7.20
N LEU A 231 -17.87 -1.98 8.31
CA LEU A 231 -18.14 -3.40 8.41
C LEU A 231 -19.65 -3.68 8.40
N PRO A 232 -20.13 -4.75 7.73
CA PRO A 232 -21.54 -5.09 7.67
C PRO A 232 -22.23 -5.17 9.04
N CYS A 233 -23.46 -4.66 9.12
CA CYS A 233 -24.27 -4.66 10.35
C CYS A 233 -25.02 -5.97 10.62
N GLY A 234 -25.31 -6.78 9.58
CA GLY A 234 -25.96 -8.08 9.71
C GLY A 234 -26.38 -8.69 8.37
N GLY A 235 -26.57 -10.02 8.37
CA GLY A 235 -27.30 -10.80 7.36
C GLY A 235 -26.49 -11.25 6.13
N GLY A 236 -25.82 -12.39 6.23
CA GLY A 236 -25.60 -13.32 5.12
C GLY A 236 -26.31 -14.62 5.46
#